data_AF-A0A4Y5FD54-F1
#
_entry.id   AF-A0A4Y5FD54-F1
#
_cell.length_a   1.000
_cell.length_b   1.000
_cell.length_c   1.000
_cell.angle_alpha   90.00
_cell.angle_beta   90.00
_cell.angle_gamma   90.00
#
_symmetry.space_group_name_H-M   'P 1'
#
loop_
_entity.id
_entity.type
_entity.pdbx_description
1 polymer ?
#
loop_
_entity_poly.entity_id
_entity_poly.type
_entity_poly.pdbx_seq_one_letter_code
_entity_poly.pdbx_strand_id
1 'polypeptide(L)'
;NELWKLPTERVEEVIVAKLPEPTTRLPREKPVPKPRPSTKWEEFAKLKGIQKKKKTNLVWDDVHKEWKRRWGYKRANDDTKEWLIEVPETADPNEDQFSKRIKAKKERVAKNELNRLRNIARGQKIKVPGVGLAPTDQQSKTELGKAIHVAKHSTASVGKFQGNLPKEKVPKNMGKKRKFEPLIGDFSAEKQKQLDMLNIMDSKKPRIDITKAVNKQMREEDRQSGFQKRKSPGKKGRKGN
;
A
#
# COMPACT_ATOMS: atom_id res chain seq x y z
N ASN A 1 3.16 -50.10 27.91
CA ASN A 1 4.52 -50.09 27.32
C ASN A 1 4.54 -50.02 25.79
N GLU A 2 3.60 -49.33 25.13
CA GLU A 2 3.54 -49.27 23.65
C GLU A 2 4.65 -48.41 23.01
N LEU A 3 5.15 -47.40 23.73
CA LEU A 3 6.22 -46.51 23.26
C LEU A 3 7.51 -47.25 22.88
N TRP A 4 7.86 -48.30 23.62
CA TRP A 4 9.10 -49.07 23.43
C TRP A 4 9.03 -50.07 22.26
N LYS A 5 7.84 -50.25 21.68
CA LYS A 5 7.64 -51.09 20.49
C LYS A 5 7.77 -50.28 19.19
N LEU A 6 7.82 -48.95 19.29
CA LEU A 6 7.92 -48.08 18.13
C LEU A 6 9.33 -48.19 17.50
N PRO A 7 9.43 -48.07 16.16
CA PRO A 7 10.70 -48.09 15.48
C PRO A 7 11.59 -46.93 15.96
N THR A 8 12.81 -47.27 16.34
CA THR A 8 13.83 -46.32 16.80
C THR A 8 14.84 -46.06 15.68
N GLU A 9 15.23 -44.80 15.54
CA GLU A 9 16.27 -44.37 14.62
C GLU A 9 17.36 -43.63 15.39
N ARG A 10 18.61 -43.82 14.97
CA ARG A 10 19.72 -43.01 15.44
C ARG A 10 19.80 -41.76 14.58
N VAL A 11 19.46 -40.63 15.16
CA VAL A 11 19.64 -39.32 14.55
C VAL A 11 20.79 -38.65 15.29
N GLU A 12 21.89 -38.41 14.58
CA GLU A 12 23.17 -37.99 15.16
C GLU A 12 23.65 -39.02 16.21
N GLU A 13 23.71 -38.65 17.49
CA GLU A 13 24.15 -39.52 18.60
C GLU A 13 23.00 -39.99 19.50
N VAL A 14 21.76 -39.59 19.21
CA VAL A 14 20.60 -39.86 20.07
C VAL A 14 19.64 -40.87 19.42
N ILE A 15 19.14 -41.80 20.22
CA ILE A 15 18.11 -42.77 19.81
C ILE A 15 16.75 -42.10 19.95
N VAL A 16 16.03 -41.94 18.85
CA VAL A 16 14.71 -41.30 18.79
C VAL A 16 13.68 -42.31 18.29
N ALA A 17 12.50 -42.37 18.90
CA ALA A 17 11.38 -43.18 18.43
C ALA A 17 10.46 -42.39 17.51
N LYS A 18 10.01 -43.00 16.40
CA LYS A 18 9.02 -42.38 15.50
C LYS A 18 7.60 -42.52 16.06
N LEU A 19 7.03 -41.40 16.49
CA LEU A 19 5.64 -41.36 16.97
C LEU A 19 4.65 -41.39 15.78
N PRO A 20 3.50 -42.07 15.91
CA PRO A 20 2.45 -42.04 14.89
C PRO A 20 1.81 -40.64 14.80
N GLU A 21 1.15 -40.36 13.67
CA GLU A 21 0.41 -39.11 13.51
C GLU A 21 -0.70 -38.98 14.56
N PRO A 22 -0.91 -37.78 15.13
CA PRO A 22 -1.90 -37.57 16.18
C PRO A 22 -3.32 -37.80 15.63
N THR A 23 -4.04 -38.78 16.20
CA THR A 23 -5.42 -39.12 15.79
C THR A 23 -6.45 -38.09 16.28
N THR A 24 -6.18 -37.43 17.40
CA THR A 24 -7.09 -36.46 18.03
C THR A 24 -7.14 -35.16 17.24
N ARG A 25 -8.33 -34.78 16.76
CA ARG A 25 -8.53 -33.51 16.02
C ARG A 25 -8.57 -32.33 16.98
N LEU A 26 -7.46 -31.58 17.05
CA LEU A 26 -7.38 -30.34 17.82
C LEU A 26 -7.72 -29.12 16.95
N PRO A 27 -8.39 -28.08 17.50
CA PRO A 27 -8.62 -26.85 16.77
C PRO A 27 -7.30 -26.10 16.53
N ARG A 28 -7.16 -25.51 15.35
CA ARG A 28 -5.99 -24.68 15.01
C ARG A 28 -6.07 -23.34 15.73
N GLU A 29 -4.93 -22.86 16.23
CA GLU A 29 -4.79 -21.50 16.78
C GLU A 29 -5.08 -20.43 15.72
N LYS A 30 -4.54 -20.63 14.51
CA LYS A 30 -4.66 -19.68 13.39
C LYS A 30 -5.46 -20.29 12.24
N PRO A 31 -6.30 -19.48 11.57
CA PRO A 31 -7.02 -19.92 10.39
C PRO A 31 -6.02 -20.36 9.31
N VAL A 32 -6.48 -21.24 8.44
CA VAL A 32 -5.69 -21.64 7.27
C VAL A 32 -5.36 -20.38 6.45
N PRO A 33 -4.11 -20.20 6.02
CA PRO A 33 -3.73 -19.07 5.17
C PRO A 33 -4.62 -19.01 3.94
N LYS A 34 -5.24 -17.85 3.69
CA LYS A 34 -6.09 -17.68 2.52
C LYS A 34 -5.23 -17.78 1.25
N PRO A 35 -5.73 -18.40 0.17
CA PRO A 35 -5.04 -18.40 -1.10
C PRO A 35 -4.79 -16.96 -1.54
N ARG A 36 -3.61 -16.71 -2.13
CA ARG A 36 -3.27 -15.37 -2.60
C ARG A 36 -4.21 -15.00 -3.74
N PRO A 37 -4.82 -13.81 -3.71
CA PRO A 37 -5.62 -13.34 -4.84
C PRO A 37 -4.71 -13.16 -6.06
N SER A 38 -5.25 -13.45 -7.25
CA SER A 38 -4.55 -13.26 -8.52
C SER A 38 -4.19 -11.79 -8.72
N THR A 39 -3.00 -11.55 -9.25
CA THR A 39 -2.61 -10.22 -9.73
C THR A 39 -3.21 -9.95 -11.11
N LYS A 40 -3.33 -8.68 -11.48
CA LYS A 40 -3.83 -8.28 -12.82
C LYS A 40 -3.03 -8.91 -13.96
N TRP A 41 -1.72 -9.10 -13.76
CA TRP A 41 -0.87 -9.75 -14.76
C TRP A 41 -1.10 -11.25 -14.84
N GLU A 42 -1.33 -11.94 -13.71
CA GLU A 42 -1.65 -13.37 -13.70
C GLU A 42 -3.02 -13.64 -14.33
N GLU A 43 -4.00 -12.77 -14.09
CA GLU A 43 -5.30 -12.80 -14.77
C GLU A 43 -5.13 -12.67 -16.28
N PHE A 44 -4.36 -11.66 -16.72
CA PHE A 44 -4.05 -11.46 -18.13
C PHE A 44 -3.29 -12.64 -18.74
N ALA A 45 -2.27 -13.16 -18.04
CA ALA A 45 -1.47 -14.29 -18.49
C ALA A 45 -2.33 -15.55 -18.63
N LYS A 46 -3.26 -15.80 -17.70
CA LYS A 46 -4.22 -16.90 -17.79
C LYS A 46 -5.15 -16.74 -18.98
N LEU A 47 -5.70 -15.55 -19.19
CA LEU A 47 -6.58 -15.24 -20.33
C LEU A 47 -5.87 -15.39 -21.69
N LYS A 48 -4.58 -15.04 -21.75
CA LYS A 48 -3.76 -15.16 -22.96
C LYS A 48 -3.03 -16.50 -23.09
N GLY A 49 -3.19 -17.43 -22.14
CA GLY A 49 -2.47 -18.70 -22.14
C GLY A 49 -0.95 -18.57 -22.01
N ILE A 50 -0.45 -17.48 -21.44
CA ILE A 50 0.99 -17.24 -21.28
C ILE A 50 1.51 -18.13 -20.15
N GLN A 51 2.30 -19.14 -20.51
CA GLN A 51 2.92 -20.04 -19.55
C GLN A 51 4.19 -19.44 -18.93
N LYS A 52 4.33 -19.60 -17.61
CA LYS A 52 5.51 -19.16 -16.87
C LYS A 52 6.68 -20.11 -17.13
N LYS A 53 7.68 -19.66 -17.88
CA LYS A 53 8.94 -20.38 -18.11
C LYS A 53 10.02 -19.98 -17.09
N LYS A 54 10.81 -20.95 -16.61
CA LYS A 54 11.98 -20.68 -15.76
C LYS A 54 13.07 -20.03 -16.61
N LYS A 55 13.59 -18.89 -16.18
CA LYS A 55 14.75 -18.23 -16.81
C LYS A 55 16.01 -18.56 -16.02
N THR A 56 17.11 -18.87 -16.71
CA THR A 56 18.42 -19.08 -16.10
C THR A 56 19.02 -17.78 -15.59
N ASN A 57 19.83 -17.87 -14.53
CA ASN A 57 20.54 -16.73 -13.97
C ASN A 57 21.72 -16.31 -14.86
N LEU A 58 22.44 -17.28 -15.47
CA LEU A 58 23.53 -16.96 -16.38
C LEU A 58 23.02 -16.74 -17.81
N VAL A 59 23.61 -15.75 -18.47
CA VAL A 59 23.39 -15.35 -19.85
C VAL A 59 24.75 -15.19 -20.49
N TRP A 60 24.91 -15.75 -21.69
CA TRP A 60 26.11 -15.60 -22.48
C TRP A 60 26.25 -14.12 -22.91
N ASP A 61 27.40 -13.53 -22.63
CA ASP A 61 27.76 -12.17 -23.06
C ASP A 61 28.65 -12.28 -24.30
N ASP A 62 28.11 -11.91 -25.47
CA ASP A 62 28.81 -12.04 -26.75
C ASP A 62 30.07 -11.17 -26.84
N VAL A 63 30.11 -10.04 -26.11
CA VAL A 63 31.23 -9.11 -26.14
C VAL A 63 32.45 -9.69 -25.44
N HIS A 64 32.23 -10.29 -24.27
CA HIS A 64 33.31 -10.83 -23.44
C HIS A 64 33.49 -12.34 -23.61
N LYS A 65 32.61 -13.01 -24.38
CA LYS A 65 32.59 -14.46 -24.59
C LYS A 65 32.60 -15.24 -23.27
N GLU A 66 31.81 -14.77 -22.31
CA GLU A 66 31.73 -15.34 -20.96
C GLU A 66 30.28 -15.46 -20.49
N TRP A 67 30.01 -16.46 -19.66
CA TRP A 67 28.72 -16.58 -18.97
C TRP A 67 28.66 -15.60 -17.79
N LYS A 68 27.86 -14.54 -17.94
CA LYS A 68 27.64 -13.55 -16.89
C LYS A 68 26.24 -13.65 -16.30
N ARG A 69 26.05 -13.09 -15.11
CA ARG A 69 24.73 -13.05 -14.47
C ARG A 69 23.79 -12.12 -15.24
N ARG A 70 22.50 -12.46 -15.30
CA ARG A 70 21.45 -11.65 -15.94
C ARG A 70 21.20 -10.33 -15.22
N TRP A 71 21.43 -10.30 -13.91
CA TRP A 71 21.27 -9.13 -13.05
C TRP A 71 22.31 -9.17 -11.93
N GLY A 72 22.60 -8.01 -11.32
CA GLY A 72 23.60 -7.87 -10.26
C GLY A 72 24.93 -7.28 -10.75
N TYR A 73 26.01 -7.54 -10.00
CA TYR A 73 27.35 -7.06 -10.31
C TYR A 73 27.91 -7.72 -11.57
N LYS A 74 28.57 -6.93 -12.44
CA LYS A 74 29.13 -7.37 -13.72
C LYS A 74 28.11 -8.20 -14.55
N ARG A 75 26.86 -7.73 -14.63
CA ARG A 75 25.81 -8.43 -15.39
C ARG A 75 26.11 -8.44 -16.89
N ALA A 76 25.56 -9.43 -17.60
CA ALA A 76 25.51 -9.42 -19.05
C ALA A 76 24.72 -8.18 -19.54
N ASN A 77 25.14 -7.58 -20.64
CA ASN A 77 24.55 -6.38 -21.25
C ASN A 77 24.38 -5.24 -20.23
N ASP A 78 25.51 -4.71 -19.73
CA ASP A 78 25.50 -3.63 -18.74
C ASP A 78 25.48 -2.24 -19.37
N ASP A 79 24.28 -1.78 -19.66
CA ASP A 79 23.89 -0.45 -20.13
C ASP A 79 24.54 0.76 -19.43
N THR A 80 25.13 0.60 -18.24
CA THR A 80 25.70 1.72 -17.47
C THR A 80 27.18 1.97 -17.75
N LYS A 81 27.85 1.07 -18.47
CA LYS A 81 29.27 1.18 -18.81
C LYS A 81 29.51 1.63 -20.25
N GLU A 82 28.43 1.90 -20.98
CA GLU A 82 28.50 2.50 -22.32
C GLU A 82 29.14 3.89 -22.16
N TRP A 83 30.29 4.10 -22.81
CA TRP A 83 31.03 5.37 -22.77
C TRP A 83 30.50 6.38 -23.79
N LEU A 84 29.73 5.91 -24.78
CA LEU A 84 29.13 6.69 -25.84
C LEU A 84 27.69 6.22 -26.06
N ILE A 85 26.76 7.17 -26.18
CA ILE A 85 25.38 6.92 -26.59
C ILE A 85 25.12 7.81 -27.80
N GLU A 86 24.71 7.20 -28.91
CA GLU A 86 24.31 7.93 -30.11
C GLU A 86 23.02 8.72 -29.84
N VAL A 87 23.04 10.01 -30.19
CA VAL A 87 21.86 10.88 -30.09
C VAL A 87 21.01 10.66 -31.35
N PRO A 88 19.74 10.22 -31.24
CA PRO A 88 18.87 10.08 -32.39
C PRO A 88 18.64 11.43 -33.07
N GLU A 89 18.59 11.46 -34.41
CA GLU A 89 18.41 12.70 -35.20
C GLU A 89 17.13 13.49 -34.84
N THR A 90 16.11 12.81 -34.30
CA THR A 90 14.85 13.41 -33.86
C THR A 90 14.88 13.99 -32.43
N ALA A 91 15.96 13.79 -31.68
CA ALA A 91 16.08 14.24 -30.29
C ALA A 91 16.66 15.66 -30.22
N ASP A 92 16.33 16.39 -29.15
CA ASP A 92 16.92 17.69 -28.86
C ASP A 92 18.44 17.55 -28.66
N PRO A 93 19.28 18.24 -29.45
CA PRO A 93 20.74 18.19 -29.31
C PRO A 93 21.27 18.58 -27.92
N ASN A 94 20.49 19.35 -27.14
CA ASN A 94 20.89 19.81 -25.81
C ASN A 94 20.49 18.85 -24.67
N GLU A 95 19.79 17.75 -24.95
CA GLU A 95 19.35 16.80 -23.92
C GLU A 95 20.41 15.73 -23.63
N ASP A 96 20.87 15.65 -22.37
CA ASP A 96 21.75 14.57 -21.93
C ASP A 96 21.02 13.22 -21.92
N GLN A 97 21.39 12.35 -22.87
CA GLN A 97 20.81 11.02 -23.05
C GLN A 97 21.07 10.08 -21.86
N PHE A 98 22.19 10.24 -21.14
CA PHE A 98 22.45 9.44 -19.93
C PHE A 98 21.45 9.79 -18.84
N SER A 99 21.22 11.09 -18.59
CA SER A 99 20.23 11.55 -17.63
C SER A 99 18.83 11.05 -17.97
N LYS A 100 18.46 11.09 -19.26
CA LYS A 100 17.16 10.62 -19.77
C LYS A 100 16.97 9.12 -19.53
N ARG A 101 17.98 8.30 -19.81
CA ARG A 101 17.95 6.85 -19.56
C ARG A 101 17.80 6.53 -18.08
N ILE A 102 18.50 7.27 -17.21
CA ILE A 102 18.39 7.12 -15.74
C ILE A 102 16.98 7.50 -15.27
N LYS A 103 16.43 8.62 -15.74
CA LYS A 103 15.06 9.07 -15.42
C LYS A 103 14.03 8.03 -15.87
N ALA A 104 14.11 7.56 -17.12
CA ALA A 104 13.23 6.52 -17.65
C ALA A 104 13.29 5.21 -16.85
N LYS A 105 14.50 4.80 -16.42
CA LYS A 105 14.66 3.63 -15.53
C LYS A 105 13.98 3.85 -14.17
N LYS A 106 14.18 5.01 -13.54
CA LYS A 106 13.54 5.38 -12.26
C LYS A 106 12.02 5.36 -12.39
N GLU A 107 11.48 5.94 -13.46
CA GLU A 107 10.05 5.94 -13.75
C GLU A 107 9.48 4.53 -13.94
N ARG A 108 10.17 3.67 -14.70
CA ARG A 108 9.77 2.27 -14.88
C ARG A 108 9.75 1.51 -13.55
N VAL A 109 10.75 1.73 -12.70
CA VAL A 109 10.81 1.14 -11.34
C VAL A 109 9.66 1.65 -10.48
N ALA A 110 9.44 2.96 -10.45
CA ALA A 110 8.33 3.58 -9.71
C ALA A 110 6.96 3.08 -10.20
N LYS A 111 6.76 2.95 -11.51
CA LYS A 111 5.53 2.39 -12.11
C LYS A 111 5.31 0.93 -11.68
N ASN A 112 6.37 0.13 -11.61
CA ASN A 112 6.29 -1.25 -11.12
C ASN A 112 5.87 -1.31 -9.65
N GLU A 113 6.49 -0.50 -8.78
CA GLU A 113 6.13 -0.45 -7.36
C GLU A 113 4.71 0.06 -7.15
N LEU A 114 4.29 1.08 -7.91
CA LEU A 114 2.91 1.57 -7.90
C LEU A 114 1.92 0.45 -8.28
N ASN A 115 2.21 -0.32 -9.32
CA ASN A 115 1.37 -1.46 -9.72
C ASN A 115 1.36 -2.57 -8.66
N ARG A 116 2.48 -2.84 -8.00
CA ARG A 116 2.57 -3.76 -6.87
C ARG A 116 1.66 -3.31 -5.72
N LEU A 117 1.74 -2.04 -5.32
CA LEU A 117 0.89 -1.47 -4.27
C LEU A 117 -0.60 -1.54 -4.62
N ARG A 118 -0.97 -1.25 -5.89
CA ARG A 118 -2.35 -1.41 -6.37
C ARG A 118 -2.83 -2.86 -6.27
N ASN A 119 -2.00 -3.83 -6.62
CA ASN A 119 -2.35 -5.25 -6.53
C ASN A 119 -2.52 -5.71 -5.07
N ILE A 120 -1.63 -5.28 -4.17
CA ILE A 120 -1.74 -5.55 -2.73
C ILE A 120 -3.05 -4.98 -2.19
N ALA A 121 -3.35 -3.72 -2.52
CA ALA A 121 -4.57 -3.08 -2.05
C ALA A 121 -5.84 -3.76 -2.61
N ARG A 122 -5.85 -4.18 -3.88
CA ARG A 122 -6.93 -5.01 -4.46
C ARG A 122 -7.10 -6.32 -3.69
N GLY A 123 -5.99 -7.02 -3.42
CA GLY A 123 -6.01 -8.27 -2.68
C GLY A 123 -6.53 -8.13 -1.24
N GLN A 124 -6.21 -7.02 -0.59
CA GLN A 124 -6.69 -6.68 0.76
C GLN A 124 -8.07 -6.00 0.76
N LYS A 125 -8.67 -5.76 -0.42
CA LYS A 125 -9.93 -5.01 -0.60
C LYS A 125 -9.92 -3.62 0.06
N ILE A 126 -8.73 -2.99 0.10
CA ILE A 126 -8.55 -1.62 0.61
C ILE A 126 -8.93 -0.65 -0.50
N LYS A 127 -9.81 0.31 -0.19
CA LYS A 127 -10.15 1.41 -1.11
C LYS A 127 -8.96 2.36 -1.22
N VAL A 128 -8.15 2.19 -2.26
CA VAL A 128 -7.10 3.16 -2.59
C VAL A 128 -7.79 4.40 -3.17
N PRO A 129 -7.54 5.62 -2.66
CA PRO A 129 -7.97 6.83 -3.35
C PRO A 129 -7.29 6.84 -4.72
N GLY A 130 -8.08 6.72 -5.79
CA GLY A 130 -7.58 6.81 -7.15
C GLY A 130 -6.91 8.16 -7.37
N VAL A 131 -5.70 8.16 -7.92
CA VAL A 131 -5.14 9.35 -8.56
C VAL A 131 -5.99 9.58 -9.80
N GLY A 132 -6.92 10.53 -9.70
CA GLY A 132 -7.96 10.73 -10.70
C GLY A 132 -9.14 9.79 -10.50
N LEU A 133 -10.35 10.32 -10.72
CA LEU A 133 -11.52 9.49 -10.93
C LEU A 133 -11.26 8.69 -12.20
N ALA A 134 -11.26 7.36 -12.12
CA ALA A 134 -11.38 6.57 -13.33
C ALA A 134 -12.72 6.92 -14.00
N PRO A 135 -12.79 7.00 -15.34
CA PRO A 135 -14.07 7.10 -16.04
C PRO A 135 -14.84 5.80 -15.79
N THR A 136 -15.65 5.80 -14.74
CA THR A 136 -16.70 4.81 -14.50
C THR A 136 -17.95 5.30 -15.23
N ASP A 137 -18.65 4.39 -15.90
CA ASP A 137 -19.86 4.67 -16.67
C ASP A 137 -20.95 5.38 -15.83
N GLN A 138 -20.99 5.10 -14.52
CA GLN A 138 -21.75 5.90 -13.56
C GLN A 138 -20.88 6.31 -12.36
N GLN A 139 -20.62 7.61 -12.23
CA GLN A 139 -19.93 8.15 -11.07
C GLN A 139 -20.89 8.34 -9.90
N SER A 140 -20.51 7.83 -8.73
CA SER A 140 -21.29 8.07 -7.52
C SER A 140 -21.23 9.57 -7.14
N LYS A 141 -22.27 10.06 -6.45
CA LYS A 141 -22.31 11.44 -5.92
C LYS A 141 -21.06 11.82 -5.12
N THR A 142 -20.46 10.85 -4.42
CA THR A 142 -19.23 11.07 -3.64
C THR A 142 -17.99 11.18 -4.50
N GLU A 143 -17.95 10.48 -5.63
CA GLU A 143 -16.85 10.59 -6.59
C GLU A 143 -16.97 11.93 -7.31
N LEU A 144 -18.14 12.28 -7.83
CA LEU A 144 -18.38 13.55 -8.50
C LEU A 144 -17.98 14.76 -7.62
N GLY A 145 -18.34 14.72 -6.33
CA GLY A 145 -17.93 15.75 -5.37
C GLY A 145 -16.42 15.83 -5.15
N LYS A 146 -15.70 14.69 -5.19
CA LYS A 146 -14.23 14.68 -5.14
C LYS A 146 -13.62 15.20 -6.44
N ALA A 147 -14.22 14.89 -7.59
CA ALA A 147 -13.77 15.36 -8.90
C ALA A 147 -13.82 16.89 -8.97
N ILE A 148 -14.95 17.46 -8.55
CA ILE A 148 -15.16 18.91 -8.48
C ILE A 148 -14.12 19.55 -7.55
N HIS A 149 -13.86 18.95 -6.39
CA HIS A 149 -12.87 19.46 -5.45
C HIS A 149 -11.43 19.43 -6.02
N VAL A 150 -11.05 18.33 -6.66
CA VAL A 150 -9.74 18.19 -7.32
C VAL A 150 -9.61 19.21 -8.44
N ALA A 151 -10.60 19.31 -9.31
CA ALA A 151 -10.61 20.25 -10.44
C ALA A 151 -10.44 21.71 -9.98
N LYS A 152 -11.08 22.12 -8.87
CA LYS A 152 -10.92 23.45 -8.29
C LYS A 152 -9.51 23.75 -7.81
N HIS A 153 -8.82 22.75 -7.24
CA HIS A 153 -7.45 22.91 -6.75
C HIS A 153 -6.39 22.72 -7.84
N SER A 154 -6.72 22.06 -8.93
CA SER A 154 -5.83 21.79 -10.06
C SER A 154 -5.67 22.98 -11.04
N THR A 155 -6.12 24.17 -10.66
CA THR A 155 -5.86 25.40 -11.43
C THR A 155 -4.53 26.03 -11.02
N ALA A 156 -3.91 26.80 -11.91
CA ALA A 156 -2.63 27.47 -11.63
C ALA A 156 -2.67 28.38 -10.38
N SER A 157 -3.86 28.90 -10.04
CA SER A 157 -4.11 29.73 -8.85
C SER A 157 -4.65 28.95 -7.66
N VAL A 158 -4.69 27.61 -7.72
CA VAL A 158 -5.16 26.71 -6.65
C VAL A 158 -6.59 27.06 -6.18
N GLY A 159 -7.43 27.53 -7.11
CA GLY A 159 -8.81 27.91 -6.83
C GLY A 159 -9.00 29.32 -6.27
N LYS A 160 -7.95 30.14 -6.15
CA LYS A 160 -8.04 31.51 -5.57
C LYS A 160 -8.88 32.48 -6.39
N PHE A 161 -8.86 32.34 -7.72
CA PHE A 161 -9.54 33.25 -8.64
C PHE A 161 -10.81 32.65 -9.25
N GLN A 162 -11.20 31.46 -8.80
CA GLN A 162 -12.40 30.77 -9.27
C GLN A 162 -13.54 31.05 -8.30
N GLY A 163 -14.62 31.67 -8.80
CA GLY A 163 -15.83 31.91 -8.01
C GLY A 163 -16.51 30.61 -7.58
N ASN A 164 -17.25 30.67 -6.47
CA ASN A 164 -18.10 29.56 -6.02
C ASN A 164 -19.48 29.66 -6.66
N LEU A 165 -20.07 28.53 -7.07
CA LEU A 165 -21.46 28.55 -7.54
C LEU A 165 -22.43 28.79 -6.36
N PRO A 166 -23.59 29.43 -6.59
CA PRO A 166 -24.53 29.86 -5.53
C PRO A 166 -25.03 28.77 -4.56
N LYS A 167 -24.93 27.49 -4.94
CA LYS A 167 -25.38 26.34 -4.13
C LYS A 167 -24.30 25.26 -3.98
N GLU A 168 -23.05 25.64 -4.21
CA GLU A 168 -21.96 24.68 -4.12
C GLU A 168 -21.66 24.31 -2.66
N LYS A 169 -21.60 23.01 -2.38
CA LYS A 169 -21.26 22.53 -1.04
C LYS A 169 -19.78 22.75 -0.78
N VAL A 170 -19.46 23.61 0.19
CA VAL A 170 -18.09 23.77 0.68
C VAL A 170 -17.58 22.40 1.17
N PRO A 171 -16.39 21.95 0.73
CA PRO A 171 -15.83 20.67 1.15
C PRO A 171 -15.59 20.68 2.66
N LYS A 172 -16.47 20.01 3.41
CA LYS A 172 -16.23 19.69 4.82
C LYS A 172 -15.16 18.60 4.84
N ASN A 173 -14.12 18.77 5.67
CA ASN A 173 -12.91 17.93 5.79
C ASN A 173 -11.66 18.40 5.02
N MET A 174 -11.49 19.71 4.79
CA MET A 174 -10.12 20.22 4.65
C MET A 174 -9.45 20.01 6.01
N GLY A 175 -8.43 19.14 6.08
CA GLY A 175 -7.73 18.85 7.33
C GLY A 175 -7.33 20.15 8.05
N LYS A 176 -7.18 20.10 9.39
CA LYS A 176 -6.78 21.27 10.19
C LYS A 176 -5.50 21.88 9.60
N LYS A 177 -5.62 22.98 8.85
CA LYS A 177 -4.46 23.74 8.38
C LYS A 177 -3.82 24.36 9.61
N ARG A 178 -2.50 24.18 9.76
CA ARG A 178 -1.74 24.88 10.80
C ARG A 178 -1.85 26.37 10.52
N LYS A 179 -2.43 27.12 11.46
CA LYS A 179 -2.34 28.57 11.48
C LYS A 179 -1.02 28.89 12.17
N PHE A 180 -0.06 29.44 11.43
CA PHE A 180 1.14 29.97 12.04
C PHE A 180 0.79 31.31 12.66
N GLU A 181 1.30 31.56 13.86
CA GLU A 181 1.21 32.86 14.47
C GLU A 181 2.23 33.81 13.83
N PRO A 182 1.94 35.12 13.80
CA PRO A 182 2.87 36.11 13.29
C PRO A 182 4.18 36.09 14.09
N LEU A 183 5.29 36.47 13.45
CA LEU A 183 6.63 36.47 14.06
C LEU A 183 6.75 37.46 15.24
N ILE A 184 5.99 38.55 15.19
CA ILE A 184 5.84 39.52 16.26
C ILE A 184 4.35 39.53 16.59
N GLY A 185 4.00 38.98 17.76
CA GLY A 185 2.61 38.79 18.19
C GLY A 185 2.40 39.21 19.65
N ASP A 186 1.35 38.67 20.26
CA ASP A 186 1.02 38.91 21.66
C ASP A 186 1.96 38.14 22.60
N PHE A 187 2.89 38.86 23.25
CA PHE A 187 3.87 38.30 24.18
C PHE A 187 3.24 37.62 25.39
N SER A 188 2.02 38.01 25.79
CA SER A 188 1.32 37.39 26.93
C SER A 188 0.87 35.97 26.59
N ALA A 189 0.32 35.78 25.38
CA ALA A 189 -0.08 34.49 24.86
C ALA A 189 1.12 33.57 24.59
N GLU A 190 2.25 34.13 24.14
CA GLU A 190 3.50 33.38 23.97
C GLU A 190 4.03 32.85 25.31
N LYS A 191 4.13 33.72 26.33
CA LYS A 191 4.55 33.35 27.69
C LYS A 191 3.67 32.26 28.29
N GLN A 192 2.35 32.35 28.13
CA GLN A 192 1.41 31.34 28.63
C GLN A 192 1.64 29.97 27.98
N LYS A 193 1.89 29.92 26.66
CA LYS A 193 2.18 28.66 25.96
C LYS A 193 3.52 28.06 26.38
N GLN A 194 4.53 28.90 26.61
CA GLN A 194 5.83 28.45 27.11
C GLN A 194 5.68 27.84 28.51
N LEU A 195 4.90 28.46 29.40
CA LEU A 195 4.59 27.92 30.73
C LEU A 195 3.79 26.62 30.66
N ASP A 196 2.79 26.53 29.77
CA ASP A 196 2.01 25.29 29.56
C ASP A 196 2.91 24.15 29.05
N MET A 197 3.82 24.43 28.12
CA MET A 197 4.82 23.45 27.67
C MET A 197 5.73 22.98 28.81
N LEU A 198 6.15 23.90 29.70
CA LEU A 198 7.00 23.58 30.84
C LEU A 198 6.24 22.66 31.83
N ASN A 199 4.98 23.00 32.16
CA ASN A 199 4.11 22.16 33.00
C ASN A 199 3.91 20.75 32.40
N ILE A 200 3.75 20.66 31.07
CA ILE A 200 3.64 19.37 30.37
C ILE A 200 4.94 18.56 30.51
N MET A 201 6.10 19.19 30.36
CA MET A 201 7.41 18.54 30.52
C MET A 201 7.67 18.08 31.96
N ASP A 202 7.33 18.91 32.94
CA ASP A 202 7.49 18.61 34.37
C ASP A 202 6.60 17.46 34.84
N SER A 203 5.40 17.33 34.25
CA SER A 203 4.43 16.31 34.64
C SER A 203 4.90 14.86 34.39
N LYS A 204 5.95 14.64 33.57
CA LYS A 204 6.50 13.32 33.13
C LYS A 204 5.47 12.29 32.65
N LYS A 205 4.21 12.70 32.45
CA LYS A 205 3.11 11.83 32.01
C LYS A 205 2.99 11.89 30.49
N PRO A 206 2.77 10.75 29.81
CA PRO A 206 2.57 10.76 28.36
C PRO A 206 1.30 11.54 28.00
N ARG A 207 1.37 12.39 26.97
CA ARG A 207 0.20 13.11 26.45
C ARG A 207 -0.77 12.12 25.79
N ILE A 208 -1.82 11.73 26.51
CA ILE A 208 -2.89 10.89 25.99
C ILE A 208 -4.04 11.79 25.50
N ASP A 209 -4.34 11.74 24.20
CA ASP A 209 -5.53 12.36 23.65
C ASP A 209 -6.74 11.47 23.96
N ILE A 210 -7.34 11.72 25.13
CA ILE A 210 -8.48 10.96 25.68
C ILE A 210 -9.64 10.97 24.68
N THR A 211 -9.90 12.11 24.04
CA THR A 211 -11.00 12.23 23.06
C THR A 211 -10.78 11.34 21.84
N LYS A 212 -9.54 11.26 21.34
CA LYS A 212 -9.19 10.39 20.21
C LYS A 212 -9.21 8.92 20.59
N ALA A 213 -8.78 8.57 21.81
CA ALA A 213 -8.82 7.21 22.32
C ALA A 213 -10.26 6.70 22.45
N VAL A 214 -11.13 7.50 23.08
CA VAL A 214 -12.56 7.19 23.25
C VAL A 214 -13.28 7.11 21.90
N ASN A 215 -13.03 8.05 20.98
CA ASN A 215 -13.61 8.02 19.63
C ASN A 215 -13.11 6.84 18.76
N LYS A 216 -11.96 6.26 19.09
CA LYS A 216 -11.46 5.05 18.44
C LYS A 216 -12.17 3.82 19.00
N GLN A 217 -12.32 3.75 20.32
CA GLN A 217 -13.03 2.67 21.00
C GLN A 217 -14.51 2.62 20.57
N MET A 218 -15.24 3.74 20.61
CA MET A 218 -16.63 3.79 20.16
C MET A 218 -16.79 3.29 18.72
N ARG A 219 -15.88 3.66 17.81
CA ARG A 219 -15.90 3.18 16.42
C ARG A 219 -15.62 1.69 16.29
N GLU A 220 -14.82 1.14 17.19
CA GLU A 220 -14.49 -0.28 17.21
C GLU A 220 -15.68 -1.10 17.74
N GLU A 221 -16.33 -0.63 18.80
CA GLU A 221 -17.59 -1.15 19.33
C GLU A 221 -18.72 -1.09 18.30
N ASP A 222 -18.89 0.04 17.59
CA ASP A 222 -19.87 0.17 16.50
C ASP A 222 -19.61 -0.81 15.34
N ARG A 223 -18.34 -1.05 15.00
CA ARG A 223 -17.98 -2.02 13.96
C ARG A 223 -18.24 -3.45 14.41
N GLN A 224 -17.94 -3.76 15.67
CA GLN A 224 -18.21 -5.07 16.25
C GLN A 224 -19.71 -5.34 16.37
N SER A 225 -20.48 -4.37 16.87
CA SER A 225 -21.95 -4.46 16.99
C SER A 225 -22.62 -4.59 15.62
N GLY A 226 -22.14 -3.86 14.60
CA GLY A 226 -22.57 -4.02 13.21
C GLY A 226 -22.24 -5.39 12.62
N PHE A 227 -21.10 -6.00 12.99
CA PHE A 227 -20.74 -7.36 12.62
C PHE A 227 -21.63 -8.41 13.29
N GLN A 228 -21.97 -8.21 14.58
CA GLN A 228 -22.87 -9.08 15.34
C GLN A 228 -24.31 -9.01 14.80
N LYS A 229 -24.83 -7.81 14.51
CA LYS A 229 -26.15 -7.63 13.87
C LYS A 229 -26.25 -8.31 12.50
N ARG A 230 -25.15 -8.37 11.73
CA ARG A 230 -25.11 -9.06 10.43
C ARG A 230 -25.01 -10.58 10.53
N LYS A 231 -24.58 -11.12 11.68
CA LYS A 231 -24.52 -12.57 11.94
C LYS A 231 -25.81 -13.13 12.54
N SER A 232 -26.70 -12.28 13.06
CA SER A 232 -28.01 -12.73 13.54
C SER A 232 -28.92 -13.04 12.35
N PRO A 233 -29.53 -14.24 12.24
CA PRO A 233 -30.42 -14.58 11.14
C PRO A 233 -31.69 -13.73 11.26
N GLY A 234 -31.89 -12.82 10.30
CA GLY A 234 -33.11 -12.02 10.21
C GLY A 234 -34.32 -12.93 10.10
N LYS A 235 -35.19 -12.89 11.10
CA LYS A 235 -36.52 -13.52 11.12
C LYS A 235 -37.30 -12.98 9.91
N LYS A 236 -37.41 -13.77 8.84
CA LYS A 236 -38.24 -13.44 7.67
C LYS A 236 -39.68 -13.25 8.15
N GLY A 237 -40.18 -12.02 8.07
CA GLY A 237 -41.59 -11.71 8.27
C GLY A 237 -42.44 -12.48 7.26
N ARG A 238 -43.37 -13.27 7.78
CA ARG A 238 -44.41 -14.00 7.07
C ARG A 238 -45.41 -12.96 6.53
N LYS A 239 -45.46 -12.76 5.21
CA LYS A 239 -46.59 -12.07 4.56
C LYS A 239 -47.80 -13.00 4.65
N GLY A 240 -48.87 -12.52 5.29
CA GLY A 240 -50.17 -13.17 5.31
C GLY A 240 -50.91 -13.02 3.99
N ASN A 241 -51.87 -13.92 3.78
CA ASN A 241 -52.87 -13.91 2.70
C ASN A 241 -53.63 -12.58 2.62
#